data_AF-A0A8B5X2C4-F1
#
_entry.id   AF-A0A8B5X2C4-F1
#
_cell.length_a   1.000
_cell.length_b   1.000
_cell.length_c   1.000
_cell.angle_alpha   90.00
_cell.angle_beta   90.00
_cell.angle_gamma   90.00
#
_symmetry.space_group_name_H-M   'P 1'
#
loop_
_entity.id
_entity.type
_entity.pdbx_description
1 polymer ?
#
loop_
_entity_poly.entity_id
_entity_poly.type
_entity_poly.pdbx_seq_one_letter_code
_entity_poly.pdbx_strand_id
1 'polypeptide(L)'
;MSEFVYEVLAEQVPRYPNQSLIIRTREPARLPAALATEDPESIVGARLLSVDADSEPLHAWALGLPLELVIDDPATEFPLLYRHTHLLENHPVRVAIAVRPGFAKAVRLAVALDFAVRLEVGQPEPALIEELAEVLGFYLRQPTVAQPVEFFHGTLLGFFHEEPAPLWVVLDENPQYQRQVDDDGTEDLPGRLAGTGIALAADAGLDEWMERTLAADEECQRCEFLQSCGGYFKWPRRDYDCAGVKRLFGELRDAAAELRQDLSQA
;
A
#
# COMPACT_ATOMS: atom_id res chain seq x y z
N MET A 1 -8.33 -23.24 5.83
CA MET A 1 -7.18 -22.93 4.96
C MET A 1 -7.34 -21.48 4.58
N SER A 2 -6.39 -20.63 4.93
CA SER A 2 -6.40 -19.24 4.46
C SER A 2 -6.19 -19.25 2.95
N GLU A 3 -7.09 -18.63 2.21
CA GLU A 3 -6.96 -18.45 0.78
C GLU A 3 -5.98 -17.29 0.55
N PHE A 4 -4.89 -17.56 -0.17
CA PHE A 4 -3.89 -16.53 -0.47
C PHE A 4 -4.34 -15.72 -1.69
N VAL A 5 -3.98 -14.44 -1.69
CA VAL A 5 -3.97 -13.59 -2.87
C VAL A 5 -2.55 -13.58 -3.43
N TYR A 6 -2.38 -14.02 -4.67
CA TYR A 6 -1.10 -14.03 -5.36
C TYR A 6 -0.98 -12.82 -6.27
N GLU A 7 0.11 -12.09 -6.12
CA GLU A 7 0.51 -11.04 -7.04
C GLU A 7 1.45 -11.62 -8.11
N VAL A 8 0.97 -11.74 -9.34
CA VAL A 8 1.63 -12.49 -10.42
C VAL A 8 1.76 -11.65 -11.68
N LEU A 9 2.73 -11.96 -12.54
CA LEU A 9 2.75 -11.40 -13.90
C LEU A 9 1.63 -12.03 -14.75
N ALA A 10 1.13 -11.28 -15.74
CA ALA A 10 0.06 -11.73 -16.63
C ALA A 10 0.37 -13.10 -17.30
N GLU A 11 1.60 -13.34 -17.72
CA GLU A 11 2.03 -14.62 -18.30
C GLU A 11 2.05 -15.81 -17.32
N GLN A 12 2.01 -15.55 -16.01
CA GLN A 12 2.08 -16.57 -14.97
C GLN A 12 0.70 -17.02 -14.49
N VAL A 13 -0.37 -16.30 -14.84
CA VAL A 13 -1.76 -16.61 -14.43
C VAL A 13 -2.14 -18.08 -14.62
N PRO A 14 -1.84 -18.74 -15.76
CA PRO A 14 -2.21 -20.14 -15.95
C PRO A 14 -1.58 -21.13 -14.94
N ARG A 15 -0.55 -20.71 -14.19
CA ARG A 15 0.11 -21.52 -13.15
C ARG A 15 -0.63 -21.50 -11.81
N TYR A 16 -1.58 -20.59 -11.62
CA TYR A 16 -2.30 -20.38 -10.36
C TYR A 16 -3.81 -20.55 -10.52
N PRO A 17 -4.30 -21.73 -10.98
CA PRO A 17 -5.72 -21.94 -11.18
C PRO A 17 -6.48 -21.93 -9.84
N ASN A 18 -7.65 -21.31 -9.84
CA ASN A 18 -8.55 -21.19 -8.67
C ASN A 18 -7.89 -20.50 -7.46
N GLN A 19 -6.96 -19.58 -7.69
CA GLN A 19 -6.43 -18.69 -6.65
C GLN A 19 -6.97 -17.28 -6.88
N SER A 20 -7.01 -16.46 -5.82
CA SER A 20 -7.27 -15.03 -5.96
C SER A 20 -6.00 -14.34 -6.46
N LEU A 21 -6.10 -13.53 -7.53
CA LEU A 21 -4.95 -12.97 -8.24
C LEU A 21 -5.00 -11.44 -8.34
N ILE A 22 -3.85 -10.81 -8.06
CA ILE A 22 -3.55 -9.44 -8.47
C ILE A 22 -2.59 -9.50 -9.65
N ILE A 23 -3.01 -8.97 -10.80
CA ILE A 23 -2.23 -9.06 -12.04
C ILE A 23 -1.29 -7.87 -12.18
N ARG A 24 0.01 -8.13 -12.19
CA ARG A 24 1.03 -7.14 -12.52
C ARG A 24 1.27 -7.09 -14.02
N THR A 25 1.33 -5.89 -14.58
CA THR A 25 1.65 -5.72 -15.99
C THR A 25 2.39 -4.41 -16.27
N ARG A 26 3.21 -4.43 -17.33
CA ARG A 26 3.74 -3.22 -18.02
C ARG A 26 3.04 -2.98 -19.36
N GLU A 27 2.21 -3.92 -19.81
CA GLU A 27 1.57 -3.91 -21.12
C GLU A 27 0.04 -4.09 -20.95
N PRO A 28 -0.70 -3.03 -20.56
CA PRO A 28 -2.15 -3.10 -20.31
C PRO A 28 -2.95 -3.71 -21.47
N ALA A 29 -2.55 -3.38 -22.71
CA ALA A 29 -3.20 -3.87 -23.93
C ALA A 29 -3.24 -5.40 -24.06
N ARG A 30 -2.36 -6.12 -23.36
CA ARG A 30 -2.29 -7.58 -23.42
C ARG A 30 -3.26 -8.26 -22.44
N LEU A 31 -3.71 -7.57 -21.40
CA LEU A 31 -4.54 -8.17 -20.35
C LEU A 31 -5.88 -8.71 -20.87
N PRO A 32 -6.69 -7.97 -21.64
CA PRO A 32 -8.01 -8.46 -22.06
C PRO A 32 -7.93 -9.75 -22.89
N ALA A 33 -6.91 -9.87 -23.75
CA ALA A 33 -6.70 -11.04 -24.58
C ALA A 33 -6.06 -12.21 -23.82
N ALA A 34 -5.06 -11.93 -22.97
CA ALA A 34 -4.36 -12.96 -22.20
C ALA A 34 -5.27 -13.63 -21.17
N LEU A 35 -6.25 -12.89 -20.64
CA LEU A 35 -7.13 -13.35 -19.57
C LEU A 35 -8.55 -13.66 -20.04
N ALA A 36 -8.78 -13.73 -21.35
CA ALA A 36 -10.11 -13.96 -21.93
C ALA A 36 -10.71 -15.33 -21.57
N THR A 37 -9.88 -16.30 -21.22
CA THR A 37 -10.29 -17.67 -20.86
C THR A 37 -10.26 -17.94 -19.36
N GLU A 38 -9.79 -16.98 -18.56
CA GLU A 38 -9.66 -17.12 -17.11
C GLU A 38 -11.00 -16.85 -16.43
N ASP A 39 -11.18 -17.40 -15.23
CA ASP A 39 -12.34 -17.10 -14.40
C ASP A 39 -12.28 -15.64 -13.92
N PRO A 40 -13.22 -14.76 -14.32
CA PRO A 40 -13.19 -13.36 -13.90
C PRO A 40 -13.24 -13.18 -12.38
N GLU A 41 -13.86 -14.11 -11.63
CA GLU A 41 -13.96 -14.03 -10.17
C GLU A 41 -12.62 -14.30 -9.47
N SER A 42 -11.68 -14.95 -10.16
CA SER A 42 -10.33 -15.21 -9.63
C SER A 42 -9.43 -13.97 -9.68
N ILE A 43 -9.77 -12.97 -10.49
CA ILE A 43 -8.97 -11.74 -10.64
C ILE A 43 -9.55 -10.68 -9.70
N VAL A 44 -8.82 -10.37 -8.62
CA VAL A 44 -9.27 -9.44 -7.57
C VAL A 44 -8.67 -8.05 -7.71
N GLY A 45 -7.69 -7.86 -8.60
CA GLY A 45 -7.16 -6.54 -8.96
C GLY A 45 -6.09 -6.60 -10.05
N ALA A 46 -5.66 -5.43 -10.51
CA ALA A 46 -4.51 -5.30 -11.40
C ALA A 46 -3.60 -4.13 -10.99
N ARG A 47 -2.29 -4.32 -11.11
CA ARG A 47 -1.26 -3.32 -10.83
C ARG A 47 -0.49 -3.00 -12.11
N LEU A 48 -0.57 -1.73 -12.51
CA LEU A 48 0.19 -1.18 -13.61
C LEU A 48 1.56 -0.71 -13.10
N LEU A 49 2.61 -1.44 -13.48
CA LEU A 49 3.98 -1.22 -13.02
C LEU A 49 4.67 0.00 -13.66
N SER A 50 3.98 0.76 -14.51
CA SER A 50 4.49 1.99 -15.10
C SER A 50 3.35 2.92 -15.50
N VAL A 51 3.33 4.12 -14.93
CA VAL A 51 2.39 5.19 -15.30
C VAL A 51 2.66 5.84 -16.66
N ASP A 52 3.69 5.42 -17.41
CA ASP A 52 3.83 5.85 -18.81
C ASP A 52 3.11 4.91 -19.79
N ALA A 53 2.69 3.73 -19.32
CA ALA A 53 1.98 2.76 -20.16
C ALA A 53 0.58 3.27 -20.54
N ASP A 54 0.14 2.96 -21.77
CA ASP A 54 -1.21 3.29 -22.23
C ASP A 54 -2.27 2.45 -21.49
N SER A 55 -3.09 3.11 -20.67
CA SER A 55 -4.14 2.45 -19.87
C SER A 55 -5.50 2.41 -20.55
N GLU A 56 -5.68 3.02 -21.73
CA GLU A 56 -6.94 3.01 -22.47
C GLU A 56 -7.55 1.60 -22.61
N PRO A 57 -6.77 0.52 -22.88
CA PRO A 57 -7.32 -0.82 -22.97
C PRO A 57 -7.97 -1.35 -21.69
N LEU A 58 -7.66 -0.75 -20.53
CA LEU A 58 -8.24 -1.15 -19.25
C LEU A 58 -9.58 -0.46 -18.97
N HIS A 59 -9.89 0.66 -19.62
CA HIS A 59 -11.06 1.49 -19.31
C HIS A 59 -12.38 0.72 -19.29
N ALA A 60 -12.56 -0.25 -20.19
CA ALA A 60 -13.77 -1.08 -20.29
C ALA A 60 -13.52 -2.56 -19.93
N TRP A 61 -12.30 -2.91 -19.53
CA TRP A 61 -11.94 -4.28 -19.20
C TRP A 61 -12.23 -4.56 -17.73
N ALA A 62 -13.00 -5.62 -17.45
CA ALA A 62 -13.32 -6.04 -16.08
C ALA A 62 -13.86 -4.89 -15.21
N LEU A 63 -14.98 -4.29 -15.63
CA LEU A 63 -15.60 -3.14 -14.95
C LEU A 63 -15.70 -3.33 -13.43
N GLY A 64 -15.30 -2.30 -12.68
CA GLY A 64 -15.28 -2.32 -11.22
C GLY A 64 -14.04 -3.00 -10.61
N LEU A 65 -13.18 -3.65 -11.41
CA LEU A 65 -11.95 -4.24 -10.92
C LEU A 65 -11.02 -3.15 -10.34
N PRO A 66 -10.52 -3.30 -9.10
CA PRO A 66 -9.55 -2.37 -8.53
C PRO A 66 -8.27 -2.30 -9.37
N LEU A 67 -7.84 -1.08 -9.68
CA LEU A 67 -6.61 -0.81 -10.41
C LEU A 67 -5.63 -0.04 -9.53
N GLU A 68 -4.37 -0.45 -9.53
CA GLU A 68 -3.29 0.29 -8.87
C GLU A 68 -2.26 0.79 -9.88
N LEU A 69 -1.98 2.09 -9.87
CA LEU A 69 -0.98 2.72 -10.73
C LEU A 69 0.31 2.98 -9.92
N VAL A 70 1.45 2.47 -10.38
CA VAL A 70 2.73 2.62 -9.66
C VAL A 70 3.51 3.83 -10.18
N ILE A 71 3.88 4.72 -9.26
CA ILE A 71 4.81 5.83 -9.45
C ILE A 71 6.11 5.52 -8.70
N ASP A 72 7.16 5.22 -9.46
CA ASP A 72 8.48 4.89 -8.93
C ASP A 72 9.35 6.14 -8.76
N ASP A 73 9.26 7.08 -9.70
CA ASP A 73 9.94 8.39 -9.63
C ASP A 73 8.90 9.53 -9.52
N PRO A 74 8.44 9.83 -8.29
CA PRO A 74 7.42 10.85 -8.09
C PRO A 74 7.88 12.27 -8.43
N ALA A 75 9.18 12.52 -8.62
CA ALA A 75 9.66 13.85 -9.01
C ALA A 75 9.34 14.16 -10.48
N THR A 76 9.23 13.13 -11.32
CA THR A 76 9.08 13.28 -12.78
C THR A 76 7.81 12.66 -13.34
N GLU A 77 7.33 11.57 -12.73
CA GLU A 77 6.25 10.76 -13.31
C GLU A 77 4.87 11.24 -12.91
N PHE A 78 4.74 11.98 -11.80
CA PHE A 78 3.44 12.42 -11.30
C PHE A 78 2.53 13.14 -12.32
N PRO A 79 3.01 13.95 -13.28
CA PRO A 79 2.14 14.58 -14.27
C PRO A 79 1.52 13.57 -15.25
N LEU A 80 2.03 12.34 -15.34
CA LEU A 80 1.47 11.30 -16.20
C LEU A 80 0.11 10.81 -15.69
N LEU A 81 -0.23 11.03 -14.41
CA LEU A 81 -1.53 10.69 -13.83
C LEU A 81 -2.72 11.29 -14.58
N TYR A 82 -2.56 12.46 -15.22
CA TYR A 82 -3.60 13.05 -16.06
C TYR A 82 -4.05 12.14 -17.21
N ARG A 83 -3.18 11.25 -17.69
CA ARG A 83 -3.52 10.31 -18.77
C ARG A 83 -4.47 9.21 -18.31
N HIS A 84 -4.57 8.97 -17.00
CA HIS A 84 -5.27 7.82 -16.43
C HIS A 84 -6.61 8.17 -15.78
N THR A 85 -7.03 9.44 -15.77
CA THR A 85 -8.26 9.86 -15.09
C THR A 85 -9.52 9.23 -15.68
N HIS A 86 -9.50 8.84 -16.95
CA HIS A 86 -10.59 8.11 -17.59
C HIS A 86 -10.88 6.75 -16.91
N LEU A 87 -9.92 6.16 -16.21
CA LEU A 87 -10.12 4.90 -15.49
C LEU A 87 -11.09 5.05 -14.32
N LEU A 88 -11.14 6.23 -13.69
CA LEU A 88 -12.01 6.51 -12.53
C LEU A 88 -13.50 6.41 -12.85
N GLU A 89 -13.87 6.48 -14.14
CA GLU A 89 -15.27 6.34 -14.57
C GLU A 89 -15.81 4.92 -14.34
N ASN A 90 -14.95 3.90 -14.43
CA ASN A 90 -15.34 2.49 -14.42
C ASN A 90 -14.63 1.65 -13.34
N HIS A 91 -13.61 2.19 -12.68
CA HIS A 91 -12.77 1.45 -11.74
C HIS A 91 -12.50 2.23 -10.45
N PRO A 92 -12.45 1.55 -9.29
CA PRO A 92 -11.72 2.06 -8.15
C PRO A 92 -10.23 2.11 -8.50
N VAL A 93 -9.64 3.31 -8.54
CA VAL A 93 -8.23 3.48 -8.88
C VAL A 93 -7.45 4.07 -7.70
N ARG A 94 -6.35 3.39 -7.36
CA ARG A 94 -5.39 3.82 -6.35
C ARG A 94 -4.03 4.08 -7.00
N VAL A 95 -3.29 5.07 -6.51
CA VAL A 95 -1.92 5.34 -6.95
C VAL A 95 -0.96 4.92 -5.84
N ALA A 96 -0.07 3.98 -6.14
CA ALA A 96 1.05 3.61 -5.28
C ALA A 96 2.22 4.56 -5.56
N ILE A 97 2.65 5.33 -4.55
CA ILE A 97 3.69 6.34 -4.70
C ILE A 97 4.88 5.97 -3.80
N ALA A 98 6.05 5.78 -4.41
CA ALA A 98 7.30 5.63 -3.67
C ALA A 98 7.61 6.89 -2.84
N VAL A 99 7.90 6.74 -1.55
CA VAL A 99 8.35 7.86 -0.71
C VAL A 99 9.80 8.18 -1.05
N ARG A 100 9.95 9.07 -2.03
CA ARG A 100 11.21 9.61 -2.57
C ARG A 100 11.08 11.14 -2.70
N PRO A 101 12.20 11.89 -2.80
CA PRO A 101 12.12 13.35 -2.83
C PRO A 101 11.12 13.88 -3.86
N GLY A 102 10.21 14.74 -3.43
CA GLY A 102 9.17 15.31 -4.30
C GLY A 102 7.84 14.56 -4.31
N PHE A 103 7.70 13.44 -3.58
CA PHE A 103 6.45 12.70 -3.48
C PHE A 103 5.28 13.52 -2.95
N ALA A 104 5.50 14.58 -2.15
CA ALA A 104 4.42 15.43 -1.68
C ALA A 104 3.65 16.09 -2.83
N LYS A 105 4.32 16.44 -3.94
CA LYS A 105 3.67 16.97 -5.14
C LYS A 105 2.84 15.89 -5.84
N ALA A 106 3.39 14.68 -5.92
CA ALA A 106 2.69 13.53 -6.51
C ALA A 106 1.41 13.20 -5.74
N VAL A 107 1.46 13.16 -4.40
CA VAL A 107 0.28 12.92 -3.55
C VAL A 107 -0.77 14.00 -3.75
N ARG A 108 -0.37 15.28 -3.71
CA ARG A 108 -1.32 16.40 -3.90
C ARG A 108 -1.99 16.35 -5.26
N LEU A 109 -1.24 16.02 -6.32
CA LEU A 109 -1.82 15.87 -7.65
C LEU A 109 -2.76 14.66 -7.71
N ALA A 110 -2.35 13.50 -7.22
CA ALA A 110 -3.17 12.30 -7.22
C ALA A 110 -4.53 12.53 -6.52
N VAL A 111 -4.50 13.10 -5.32
CA VAL A 111 -5.72 13.46 -4.57
C VAL A 111 -6.56 14.50 -5.31
N ALA A 112 -5.93 15.50 -5.94
CA ALA A 112 -6.64 16.51 -6.74
C ALA A 112 -7.28 15.94 -8.03
N LEU A 113 -6.81 14.79 -8.48
CA LEU A 113 -7.37 14.03 -9.60
C LEU A 113 -8.32 12.91 -9.15
N ASP A 114 -8.75 12.93 -7.87
CA ASP A 114 -9.65 11.96 -7.27
C ASP A 114 -9.12 10.51 -7.19
N PHE A 115 -7.80 10.33 -7.23
CA PHE A 115 -7.19 9.04 -6.92
C PHE A 115 -7.00 8.86 -5.41
N ALA A 116 -7.33 7.65 -4.92
CA ALA A 116 -6.81 7.17 -3.64
C ALA A 116 -5.29 7.01 -3.71
N VAL A 117 -4.59 7.13 -2.59
CA VAL A 117 -3.12 7.07 -2.55
C VAL A 117 -2.63 6.04 -1.55
N ARG A 118 -1.78 5.11 -1.99
CA ARG A 118 -0.97 4.23 -1.12
C ARG A 118 0.47 4.72 -1.14
N LEU A 119 1.05 4.98 0.02
CA LEU A 119 2.46 5.37 0.11
C LEU A 119 3.33 4.14 0.35
N GLU A 120 4.39 4.00 -0.45
CA GLU A 120 5.43 3.01 -0.22
C GLU A 120 6.53 3.66 0.64
N VAL A 121 6.30 3.67 1.95
CA VAL A 121 7.04 4.55 2.88
C VAL A 121 8.50 4.12 3.08
N GLY A 122 8.83 2.86 2.86
CA GLY A 122 10.19 2.35 3.04
C GLY A 122 10.70 2.53 4.48
N GLN A 123 11.96 2.96 4.59
CA GLN A 123 12.63 3.40 5.81
C GLN A 123 13.16 4.81 5.57
N PRO A 124 12.30 5.83 5.66
CA PRO A 124 12.59 7.17 5.14
C PRO A 124 13.70 7.85 5.92
N GLU A 125 14.56 8.57 5.21
CA GLU A 125 15.56 9.45 5.84
C GLU A 125 14.91 10.67 6.50
N PRO A 126 15.59 11.40 7.41
CA PRO A 126 15.01 12.54 8.11
C PRO A 126 14.38 13.60 7.20
N ALA A 127 14.95 13.87 6.03
CA ALA A 127 14.37 14.83 5.07
C ALA A 127 13.02 14.35 4.52
N LEU A 128 12.87 13.04 4.26
CA LEU A 128 11.61 12.44 3.80
C LEU A 128 10.58 12.35 4.93
N ILE A 129 11.02 12.25 6.19
CA ILE A 129 10.13 12.38 7.35
C ILE A 129 9.49 13.77 7.41
N GLU A 130 10.25 14.84 7.17
CA GLU A 130 9.67 16.19 7.14
C GLU A 130 8.68 16.34 5.97
N GLU A 131 9.02 15.81 4.79
CA GLU A 131 8.09 15.81 3.66
C GLU A 131 6.82 14.97 3.95
N LEU A 132 6.94 13.85 4.67
CA LEU A 132 5.77 13.09 5.18
C LEU A 132 4.93 13.91 6.15
N ALA A 133 5.55 14.69 7.04
CA ALA A 133 4.83 15.58 7.95
C ALA A 133 4.07 16.68 7.18
N GLU A 134 4.63 17.18 6.09
CA GLU A 134 3.93 18.14 5.21
C GLU A 134 2.71 17.50 4.53
N VAL A 135 2.83 16.26 4.07
CA VAL A 135 1.69 15.53 3.47
C VAL A 135 0.64 15.17 4.52
N LEU A 136 1.05 14.76 5.72
CA LEU A 136 0.14 14.55 6.85
C LEU A 136 -0.63 15.83 7.17
N GLY A 137 0.07 16.96 7.24
CA GLY A 137 -0.53 18.26 7.45
C GLY A 137 -1.51 18.67 6.36
N PHE A 138 -1.21 18.34 5.11
CA PHE A 138 -2.13 18.50 3.99
C PHE A 138 -3.37 17.59 4.17
N TYR A 139 -3.17 16.31 4.43
CA TYR A 139 -4.26 15.34 4.60
C TYR A 139 -5.22 15.71 5.74
N LEU A 140 -4.71 16.11 6.90
CA LEU A 140 -5.52 16.42 8.08
C LEU A 140 -6.24 17.78 8.01
N ARG A 141 -5.64 18.77 7.33
CA ARG A 141 -6.09 20.17 7.44
C ARG A 141 -6.65 20.76 6.16
N GLN A 142 -6.39 20.17 5.00
CA GLN A 142 -6.89 20.70 3.74
C GLN A 142 -8.34 20.24 3.53
N PRO A 143 -9.34 21.15 3.52
CA PRO A 143 -10.76 20.79 3.46
C PRO A 143 -11.19 20.16 2.13
N THR A 144 -10.35 20.26 1.10
CA THR A 144 -10.61 19.71 -0.24
C THR A 144 -10.09 18.28 -0.41
N VAL A 145 -9.43 17.72 0.59
CA VAL A 145 -8.96 16.32 0.54
C VAL A 145 -10.15 15.41 0.81
N ALA A 146 -10.59 14.70 -0.22
CA ALA A 146 -11.67 13.72 -0.13
C ALA A 146 -11.19 12.28 -0.30
N GLN A 147 -10.01 12.09 -0.91
CA GLN A 147 -9.43 10.78 -1.16
C GLN A 147 -8.54 10.31 0.00
N PRO A 148 -8.54 9.01 0.32
CA PRO A 148 -7.67 8.48 1.35
C PRO A 148 -6.21 8.52 0.91
N VAL A 149 -5.34 8.86 1.85
CA VAL A 149 -3.91 8.54 1.79
C VAL A 149 -3.69 7.40 2.78
N GLU A 150 -3.69 6.15 2.32
CA GLU A 150 -3.92 4.94 3.12
C GLU A 150 -3.04 4.86 4.38
N PHE A 151 -1.75 5.20 4.24
CA PHE A 151 -0.82 5.24 5.37
C PHE A 151 -1.32 6.12 6.52
N PHE A 152 -1.86 7.29 6.21
CA PHE A 152 -2.44 8.21 7.20
C PHE A 152 -3.88 7.83 7.55
N HIS A 153 -4.70 7.49 6.54
CA HIS A 153 -6.12 7.23 6.70
C HIS A 153 -6.38 6.00 7.58
N GLY A 154 -5.80 4.84 7.25
CA GLY A 154 -5.99 3.61 8.02
C GLY A 154 -5.42 3.72 9.44
N THR A 155 -4.27 4.38 9.59
CA THR A 155 -3.68 4.63 10.92
C THR A 155 -4.55 5.57 11.77
N LEU A 156 -5.07 6.65 11.18
CA LEU A 156 -5.98 7.58 11.84
C LEU A 156 -7.27 6.87 12.29
N LEU A 157 -7.87 6.06 11.40
CA LEU A 157 -9.08 5.30 11.72
C LEU A 157 -8.86 4.30 12.86
N GLY A 158 -7.75 3.55 12.82
CA GLY A 158 -7.39 2.62 13.89
C GLY A 158 -7.23 3.33 15.24
N PHE A 159 -6.56 4.50 15.26
CA PHE A 159 -6.50 5.31 16.47
C PHE A 159 -7.86 5.85 16.89
N PHE A 160 -8.68 6.32 15.95
CA PHE A 160 -10.00 6.89 16.20
C PHE A 160 -10.97 5.88 16.82
N HIS A 161 -10.95 4.63 16.34
CA HIS A 161 -11.77 3.55 16.89
C HIS A 161 -11.15 2.86 18.10
N GLU A 162 -9.93 3.23 18.50
CA GLU A 162 -9.16 2.56 19.57
C GLU A 162 -8.88 1.07 19.26
N GLU A 163 -8.89 0.73 17.97
CA GLU A 163 -8.63 -0.60 17.41
C GLU A 163 -7.52 -0.50 16.35
N PRO A 164 -6.26 -0.24 16.76
CA PRO A 164 -5.16 -0.05 15.82
C PRO A 164 -4.86 -1.33 15.02
N ALA A 165 -4.86 -1.21 13.69
CA ALA A 165 -4.38 -2.25 12.79
C ALA A 165 -2.90 -2.03 12.44
N PRO A 166 -2.08 -3.10 12.36
CA PRO A 166 -0.67 -2.97 11.98
C PRO A 166 -0.53 -2.50 10.53
N LEU A 167 0.53 -1.75 10.23
CA LEU A 167 0.81 -1.25 8.88
C LEU A 167 0.90 -2.36 7.81
N TRP A 168 1.27 -3.58 8.18
CA TRP A 168 1.21 -4.75 7.30
C TRP A 168 -0.19 -4.99 6.72
N VAL A 169 -1.24 -4.71 7.50
CA VAL A 169 -2.63 -4.79 7.06
C VAL A 169 -3.02 -3.52 6.32
N VAL A 170 -2.73 -2.34 6.89
CA VAL A 170 -3.12 -1.04 6.33
C VAL A 170 -2.55 -0.80 4.92
N LEU A 171 -1.35 -1.32 4.65
CA LEU A 171 -0.64 -1.09 3.38
C LEU A 171 -0.74 -2.25 2.40
N ASP A 172 -1.65 -3.21 2.62
CA ASP A 172 -1.80 -4.40 1.79
C ASP A 172 -0.46 -5.14 1.59
N GLU A 173 0.26 -5.37 2.70
CA GLU A 173 1.54 -6.11 2.74
C GLU A 173 1.48 -7.26 3.78
N ASN A 174 0.32 -7.86 3.99
CA ASN A 174 0.14 -8.86 5.05
C ASN A 174 0.64 -10.25 4.59
N PRO A 175 1.76 -10.76 5.15
CA PRO A 175 2.31 -12.07 4.77
C PRO A 175 1.41 -13.25 5.16
N GLN A 176 0.34 -13.06 5.94
CA GLN A 176 -0.63 -14.12 6.24
C GLN A 176 -1.57 -14.41 5.05
N TYR A 177 -1.79 -13.44 4.17
CA TYR A 177 -2.78 -13.54 3.09
C TYR A 177 -2.23 -13.25 1.70
N GLN A 178 -1.07 -12.62 1.58
CA GLN A 178 -0.52 -12.23 0.29
C GLN A 178 0.79 -12.94 -0.03
N ARG A 179 0.97 -13.28 -1.30
CA ARG A 179 2.21 -13.80 -1.86
C ARG A 179 2.57 -12.99 -3.09
N GLN A 180 3.84 -12.71 -3.28
CA GLN A 180 4.34 -12.15 -4.53
C GLN A 180 5.03 -13.26 -5.31
N VAL A 181 4.83 -13.32 -6.62
CA VAL A 181 5.52 -14.26 -7.50
C VAL A 181 6.48 -13.48 -8.36
N ASP A 182 7.78 -13.76 -8.26
CA ASP A 182 8.80 -13.07 -9.06
C ASP A 182 8.73 -13.43 -10.55
N ASP A 183 9.58 -12.80 -11.37
CA ASP A 183 9.60 -12.99 -12.82
C ASP A 183 9.94 -14.45 -13.22
N ASP A 184 10.69 -15.17 -12.38
CA ASP A 184 11.06 -16.58 -12.58
C ASP A 184 9.94 -17.56 -12.16
N GLY A 185 8.87 -17.06 -11.54
CA GLY A 185 7.75 -17.86 -11.04
C GLY A 185 7.98 -18.40 -9.63
N THR A 186 8.94 -17.84 -8.89
CA THR A 186 9.21 -18.20 -7.50
C THR A 186 8.33 -17.37 -6.57
N GLU A 187 7.66 -18.04 -5.64
CA GLU A 187 6.87 -17.38 -4.59
C GLU A 187 7.78 -16.75 -3.53
N ASP A 188 7.43 -15.53 -3.12
CA ASP A 188 8.10 -14.74 -2.11
C ASP A 188 7.08 -14.00 -1.23
N LEU A 189 7.57 -13.43 -0.13
CA LEU A 189 6.79 -12.57 0.74
C LEU A 189 6.44 -11.24 0.05
N PRO A 190 5.32 -10.60 0.42
CA PRO A 190 4.85 -9.39 -0.25
C PRO A 190 5.69 -8.16 0.08
N GLY A 191 5.69 -7.19 -0.84
CA GLY A 191 6.19 -5.83 -0.59
C GLY A 191 7.62 -5.80 -0.09
N ARG A 192 7.86 -5.13 1.04
CA ARG A 192 9.23 -4.98 1.60
C ARG A 192 9.85 -6.25 2.15
N LEU A 193 9.06 -7.32 2.28
CA LEU A 193 9.53 -8.60 2.76
C LEU A 193 10.12 -9.47 1.65
N ALA A 194 9.86 -9.10 0.39
CA ALA A 194 10.46 -9.76 -0.76
C ALA A 194 11.99 -9.76 -0.67
N GLY A 195 12.61 -10.91 -0.93
CA GLY A 195 14.05 -11.09 -0.97
C GLY A 195 14.75 -11.08 0.40
N THR A 196 14.01 -10.97 1.51
CA THR A 196 14.60 -10.94 2.86
C THR A 196 15.10 -12.31 3.35
N GLY A 197 14.73 -13.39 2.66
CA GLY A 197 15.16 -14.76 2.99
C GLY A 197 14.65 -15.27 4.35
N ILE A 198 13.62 -14.63 4.90
CA ILE A 198 13.00 -15.03 6.17
C ILE A 198 12.25 -16.35 5.96
N ALA A 199 12.75 -17.42 6.58
CA ALA A 199 12.04 -18.70 6.63
C ALA A 199 10.99 -18.66 7.76
N LEU A 200 9.73 -18.46 7.39
CA LEU A 200 8.58 -18.67 8.28
C LEU A 200 7.69 -19.78 7.73
N ALA A 201 6.97 -20.44 8.64
CA ALA A 201 5.97 -21.42 8.25
C ALA A 201 4.88 -20.72 7.41
N ALA A 202 4.42 -21.38 6.35
CA ALA A 202 3.47 -20.79 5.41
C ALA A 202 2.12 -20.40 6.06
N ASP A 203 1.80 -20.97 7.21
CA ASP A 203 0.58 -20.78 7.99
C ASP A 203 0.77 -19.92 9.26
N ALA A 204 1.97 -19.36 9.49
CA ALA A 204 2.21 -18.49 10.63
C ALA A 204 1.32 -17.24 10.54
N GLY A 205 0.61 -16.93 11.64
CA GLY A 205 -0.20 -15.72 11.75
C GLY A 205 0.67 -14.46 11.81
N LEU A 206 0.09 -13.31 11.44
CA LEU A 206 0.80 -12.03 11.47
C LEU A 206 1.35 -11.69 12.87
N ASP A 207 0.62 -12.04 13.94
CA ASP A 207 1.08 -11.80 15.31
C ASP A 207 2.34 -12.62 15.64
N GLU A 208 2.38 -13.90 15.24
CA GLU A 208 3.58 -14.74 15.39
C GLU A 208 4.75 -14.18 14.55
N TRP A 209 4.44 -13.68 13.36
CA TRP A 209 5.41 -13.02 12.47
C TRP A 209 6.03 -11.81 13.17
N MET A 210 5.20 -10.96 13.75
CA MET A 210 5.61 -9.76 14.49
C MET A 210 6.42 -10.13 15.74
N GLU A 211 5.93 -11.05 16.56
CA GLU A 211 6.61 -11.49 17.77
C GLU A 211 7.99 -12.06 17.49
N ARG A 212 8.13 -13.00 16.55
CA ARG A 212 9.42 -13.63 16.24
C ARG A 212 10.42 -12.64 15.65
N THR A 213 9.93 -11.70 14.86
CA THR A 213 10.72 -10.64 14.24
C THR A 213 11.24 -9.64 15.26
N LEU A 214 10.39 -9.25 16.21
CA LEU A 214 10.64 -8.21 17.20
C LEU A 214 11.13 -8.77 18.55
N ALA A 215 11.25 -10.10 18.68
CA ALA A 215 11.68 -10.78 19.90
C ALA A 215 13.05 -10.31 20.42
N ALA A 216 13.91 -9.83 19.53
CA ALA A 216 15.25 -9.32 19.87
C ALA A 216 15.33 -7.78 19.94
N ASP A 217 14.24 -7.05 19.68
CA ASP A 217 14.23 -5.59 19.63
C ASP A 217 13.49 -5.00 20.84
N GLU A 218 14.23 -4.69 21.89
CA GLU A 218 13.67 -4.08 23.11
C GLU A 218 12.98 -2.74 22.86
N GLU A 219 13.40 -1.99 21.83
CA GLU A 219 12.80 -0.70 21.49
C GLU A 219 11.36 -0.88 21.01
N CYS A 220 11.14 -1.88 20.15
CA CYS A 220 9.82 -2.19 19.63
C CYS A 220 8.89 -2.79 20.71
N GLN A 221 9.41 -3.65 21.59
CA GLN A 221 8.61 -4.27 22.66
C GLN A 221 8.03 -3.26 23.65
N ARG A 222 8.70 -2.11 23.84
CA ARG A 222 8.24 -1.02 24.73
C ARG A 222 7.62 0.15 23.96
N CYS A 223 7.47 0.04 22.64
CA CYS A 223 6.95 1.11 21.81
C CYS A 223 5.43 1.23 21.95
N GLU A 224 4.93 2.43 22.26
CA GLU A 224 3.48 2.70 22.38
C GLU A 224 2.72 2.49 21.06
N PHE A 225 3.41 2.56 19.92
CA PHE A 225 2.83 2.37 18.59
C PHE A 225 3.01 0.94 18.06
N LEU A 226 3.41 -0.03 18.88
CA LEU A 226 3.69 -1.39 18.44
C LEU A 226 2.50 -2.02 17.69
N GLN A 227 1.27 -1.84 18.18
CA GLN A 227 0.08 -2.42 17.55
C GLN A 227 -0.19 -1.83 16.16
N SER A 228 -0.06 -0.51 16.00
CA SER A 228 -0.26 0.18 14.72
C SER A 228 0.91 -0.01 13.75
N CYS A 229 2.14 -0.07 14.25
CA CYS A 229 3.34 -0.18 13.40
C CYS A 229 3.63 -1.65 13.03
N GLY A 230 3.42 -2.59 13.95
CA GLY A 230 3.75 -4.00 13.76
C GLY A 230 5.23 -4.29 13.48
N GLY A 231 6.13 -3.35 13.80
CA GLY A 231 7.55 -3.46 13.43
C GLY A 231 7.84 -3.20 11.96
N TYR A 232 6.88 -2.67 11.19
CA TYR A 232 7.00 -2.39 9.75
C TYR A 232 8.27 -1.62 9.36
N PHE A 233 8.64 -0.61 10.15
CA PHE A 233 9.83 0.21 9.90
C PHE A 233 11.16 -0.45 10.29
N LYS A 234 11.16 -1.61 10.93
CA LYS A 234 12.39 -2.37 11.24
C LYS A 234 12.84 -3.28 10.08
N TRP A 235 12.23 -3.11 8.91
CA TRP A 235 12.57 -3.85 7.69
C TRP A 235 12.88 -2.93 6.51
N PRO A 236 13.90 -3.26 5.70
CA PRO A 236 14.80 -4.40 5.87
C PRO A 236 15.89 -4.18 6.94
N ARG A 237 16.17 -2.93 7.32
CA ARG A 237 17.21 -2.59 8.30
C ARG A 237 16.65 -2.53 9.73
N ARG A 238 17.04 -3.47 10.58
CA ARG A 238 16.55 -3.54 11.97
C ARG A 238 17.06 -2.42 12.89
N ASP A 239 18.14 -1.75 12.52
CA ASP A 239 18.72 -0.64 13.27
C ASP A 239 18.12 0.74 12.91
N TYR A 240 17.06 0.77 12.09
CA TYR A 240 16.40 2.02 11.71
C TYR A 240 15.89 2.81 12.93
N ASP A 241 16.21 4.11 12.96
CA ASP A 241 15.76 5.05 13.99
C ASP A 241 14.30 5.45 13.75
N CYS A 242 13.42 4.99 14.63
CA CYS A 242 12.00 5.21 14.53
C CYS A 242 11.54 6.59 15.06
N ALA A 243 12.44 7.47 15.55
CA ALA A 243 12.04 8.75 16.15
C ALA A 243 11.16 9.60 15.23
N GLY A 244 11.54 9.70 13.95
CA GLY A 244 10.79 10.47 12.95
C GLY A 244 9.38 9.92 12.71
N VAL A 245 9.25 8.60 12.52
CA VAL A 245 7.94 7.97 12.28
C VAL A 245 7.06 7.97 13.53
N LYS A 246 7.64 7.84 14.72
CA LYS A 246 6.92 7.95 16.00
C LYS A 246 6.26 9.33 16.16
N ARG A 247 6.93 10.39 15.71
CA ARG A 247 6.34 11.74 15.69
C ARG A 247 5.09 11.80 14.81
N LEU A 248 5.15 11.25 13.59
CA LEU A 248 3.99 11.21 12.68
C LEU A 248 2.81 10.43 13.28
N PHE A 249 3.09 9.31 13.94
CA PHE A 249 2.07 8.51 14.62
C PHE A 249 1.46 9.26 15.81
N GLY A 250 2.27 10.02 16.56
CA GLY A 250 1.79 10.89 17.62
C GLY A 250 0.81 11.94 17.10
N GLU A 251 1.14 12.62 16.01
CA GLU A 251 0.26 13.61 15.38
C GLU A 251 -1.08 12.99 14.92
N LEU A 252 -1.04 11.79 14.33
CA LEU A 252 -2.25 11.05 13.93
C LEU A 252 -3.12 10.66 15.14
N ARG A 253 -2.50 10.15 16.21
CA ARG A 253 -3.22 9.79 17.44
C ARG A 253 -3.90 11.01 18.06
N ASP A 254 -3.20 12.13 18.12
CA ASP A 254 -3.71 13.36 18.71
C ASP A 254 -4.88 13.90 17.88
N ALA A 255 -4.76 13.89 16.54
CA ALA A 255 -5.83 14.26 15.62
C ALA A 255 -7.07 13.33 15.76
N ALA A 256 -6.86 12.03 15.92
CA ALA A 256 -7.95 11.08 16.17
C ALA A 256 -8.67 11.36 17.50
N ALA A 257 -7.92 11.72 18.55
CA ALA A 257 -8.49 12.06 19.85
C ALA A 257 -9.31 13.36 19.80
N GLU A 258 -8.82 14.38 19.09
CA GLU A 258 -9.55 15.63 18.83
C GLU A 258 -10.86 15.36 18.09
N LEU A 259 -10.79 14.59 16.98
CA LEU A 259 -11.97 14.23 16.20
C LEU A 259 -13.04 13.49 17.02
N ARG A 260 -12.62 12.58 17.91
CA ARG A 260 -13.55 11.90 18.83
C ARG A 260 -14.24 12.87 19.78
N GLN A 261 -13.48 13.83 20.33
CA GLN A 261 -14.03 14.83 21.24
C GLN A 261 -15.06 15.70 20.53
N ASP A 262 -14.75 16.18 19.34
CA ASP A 262 -15.64 17.02 18.53
C ASP A 262 -16.95 16.27 18.19
N LEU A 263 -16.86 15.01 17.75
CA LEU A 263 -18.04 14.20 17.41
C LEU A 263 -18.88 13.84 18.64
N SER A 264 -18.29 13.76 19.84
CA SER A 264 -19.04 13.53 21.08
C SER A 264 -19.80 14.77 21.56
N GLN A 265 -19.44 15.96 21.05
CA GLN A 265 -20.02 17.25 21.42
C GLN A 265 -21.00 17.81 20.37
N ALA A 266 -21.11 17.15 19.21
CA ALA A 266 -22.02 17.50 18.10
C ALA A 266 -23.40 16.84 18.26
#